data_AF-A0A4S2U1C2-F1
#
_entry.id   AF-A0A4S2U1C2-F1
#
_cell.length_a   1.000
_cell.length_b   1.000
_cell.length_c   1.000
_cell.angle_alpha   90.00
_cell.angle_beta   90.00
_cell.angle_gamma   90.00
#
_symmetry.space_group_name_H-M   'P 1'
#
loop_
_entity.id
_entity.type
_entity.pdbx_description
1 polymer ?
#
loop_
_entity_poly.entity_id
_entity_poly.type
_entity_poly.pdbx_seq_one_letter_code
_entity_poly.pdbx_strand_id
1 'polypeptide(L)'
;MKSTLTELVAAAATGTAENSPLPLDLAIALYTAVAEDRAAMSLNGAPTTAQMTVEISGTGDPDEYLAVVESSLRYALTLDGDSAVTRLCWTLDCWGESVGRGMLTRPCHDHLDNIVPGLLPNAADDIRPGDREAAARESRTMRLNAWEQEARSALVEHQGDLRVIDGLRTESA
;
A
#
# COMPACT_ATOMS: atom_id res chain seq x y z
N MET A 1 12.21 15.88 -3.39
CA MET A 1 12.49 16.40 -2.03
C MET A 1 12.55 15.24 -1.07
N LYS A 2 13.58 15.14 -0.21
CA LYS A 2 13.71 14.08 0.80
C LYS A 2 13.55 14.66 2.20
N SER A 3 12.56 14.21 2.95
CA SER A 3 12.26 14.66 4.31
C SER A 3 11.65 13.52 5.11
N THR A 4 11.47 13.69 6.42
CA THR A 4 10.59 12.79 7.18
C THR A 4 9.12 13.11 6.92
N LEU A 5 8.23 12.15 7.19
CA LEU A 5 6.78 12.37 7.07
C LEU A 5 6.27 13.47 8.02
N THR A 6 6.86 13.62 9.21
CA THR A 6 6.48 14.70 10.14
C THR A 6 6.93 16.06 9.63
N GLU A 7 8.15 16.16 9.09
CA GLU A 7 8.66 17.39 8.48
C GLU A 7 7.82 17.80 7.28
N LEU A 8 7.36 16.84 6.48
CA LEU A 8 6.47 17.09 5.34
C LEU A 8 5.15 17.73 5.80
N VAL A 9 4.50 17.16 6.82
CA VAL A 9 3.24 17.70 7.38
C VAL A 9 3.46 19.08 8.00
N ALA A 10 4.55 19.27 8.75
CA ALA A 10 4.88 20.56 9.35
C ALA A 10 5.17 21.65 8.30
N ALA A 11 5.86 21.29 7.22
CA ALA A 11 6.13 22.18 6.10
C ALA A 11 4.85 22.55 5.33
N ALA A 12 3.94 21.60 5.14
CA ALA A 12 2.64 21.87 4.53
C ALA A 12 1.76 22.78 5.41
N ALA A 13 1.80 22.60 6.74
CA ALA A 13 1.03 23.41 7.69
C ALA A 13 1.50 24.88 7.79
N THR A 14 2.79 25.13 7.51
CA THR A 14 3.36 26.49 7.53
C THR A 14 3.19 27.23 6.20
N GLY A 15 2.62 26.59 5.18
CA GLY A 15 2.27 27.21 3.89
C GLY A 15 3.48 27.62 3.05
N THR A 16 4.69 27.18 3.39
CA THR A 16 5.89 27.49 2.60
C THR A 16 6.07 26.43 1.52
N ALA A 17 5.71 26.78 0.27
CA ALA A 17 5.92 25.93 -0.90
C ALA A 17 7.41 25.55 -1.11
N GLU A 18 8.35 26.34 -0.59
CA GLU A 18 9.79 26.01 -0.58
C GLU A 18 10.12 24.76 0.25
N ASN A 19 9.27 24.38 1.21
CA ASN A 19 9.52 23.26 2.13
C ASN A 19 8.52 22.11 1.99
N SER A 20 7.38 22.30 1.32
CA SER A 20 6.46 21.21 0.96
C SER A 20 5.84 21.47 -0.41
N PRO A 21 6.00 20.54 -1.38
CA PRO A 21 5.31 20.62 -2.66
C PRO A 21 3.81 20.24 -2.55
N LEU A 22 3.34 19.76 -1.39
CA LEU A 22 1.98 19.27 -1.19
C LEU A 22 1.16 20.20 -0.28
N PRO A 23 -0.16 20.35 -0.53
CA PRO A 23 -1.09 20.96 0.42
C PRO A 23 -1.21 20.12 1.69
N LEU A 24 -1.62 20.77 2.79
CA LEU A 24 -1.69 20.15 4.11
C LEU A 24 -2.56 18.89 4.13
N ASP A 25 -3.74 18.95 3.52
CA ASP A 25 -4.68 17.83 3.51
C ASP A 25 -4.08 16.58 2.85
N LEU A 26 -3.35 16.78 1.75
CA LEU A 26 -2.69 15.70 1.02
C LEU A 26 -1.49 15.12 1.80
N ALA A 27 -0.73 15.97 2.50
CA ALA A 27 0.34 15.51 3.38
C ALA A 27 -0.19 14.68 4.56
N ILE A 28 -1.32 15.09 5.16
CA ILE A 28 -1.99 14.34 6.24
C ILE A 28 -2.54 13.01 5.71
N ALA A 29 -3.15 13.01 4.53
CA ALA A 29 -3.66 11.80 3.90
C ALA A 29 -2.54 10.80 3.63
N LEU A 30 -1.39 11.25 3.12
CA LEU A 30 -0.20 10.40 2.93
C LEU A 30 0.31 9.84 4.26
N TYR A 31 0.43 10.66 5.30
CA TYR A 31 0.86 10.21 6.63
C TYR A 31 -0.04 9.08 7.14
N THR A 32 -1.34 9.25 7.01
CA THR A 32 -2.35 8.28 7.47
C THR A 32 -2.25 6.98 6.68
N ALA A 33 -2.16 7.06 5.35
CA ALA A 33 -2.01 5.89 4.49
C ALA A 33 -0.75 5.08 4.83
N VAL A 34 0.38 5.75 5.13
CA VAL A 34 1.62 5.09 5.55
C VAL A 34 1.49 4.47 6.93
N ALA A 35 0.82 5.14 7.89
CA ALA A 35 0.59 4.59 9.22
C ALA A 35 -0.25 3.30 9.18
N GLU A 36 -1.32 3.31 8.40
CA GLU A 36 -2.18 2.15 8.17
C GLU A 36 -1.41 1.02 7.49
N ASP A 37 -0.58 1.33 6.49
CA ASP A 37 0.28 0.34 5.86
C ASP A 37 1.27 -0.29 6.81
N ARG A 38 1.99 0.55 7.55
CA ARG A 38 2.99 0.09 8.50
C ARG A 38 2.38 -0.88 9.51
N ALA A 39 1.18 -0.57 9.99
CA ALA A 39 0.42 -1.42 10.90
C ALA A 39 -0.06 -2.71 10.21
N ALA A 40 -0.75 -2.60 9.07
CA ALA A 40 -1.33 -3.74 8.34
C ALA A 40 -0.25 -4.72 7.85
N MET A 41 0.91 -4.21 7.46
CA MET A 41 2.04 -4.99 6.97
C MET A 41 2.97 -5.44 8.10
N SER A 42 2.67 -5.14 9.36
CA SER A 42 3.51 -5.50 10.50
C SER A 42 4.99 -5.14 10.29
N LEU A 43 5.26 -3.95 9.74
CA LEU A 43 6.61 -3.43 9.48
C LEU A 43 7.28 -2.98 10.80
N ASN A 44 7.36 -3.90 11.77
CA ASN A 44 7.85 -3.61 13.11
C ASN A 44 9.36 -3.31 13.15
N GLY A 45 10.10 -3.71 12.10
CA GLY A 45 11.51 -3.32 11.91
C GLY A 45 11.71 -1.98 11.21
N ALA A 46 10.64 -1.40 10.64
CA ALA A 46 10.71 -0.07 10.05
C ALA A 46 10.61 1.02 11.14
N PRO A 47 11.16 2.22 10.90
CA PRO A 47 10.99 3.36 11.79
C PRO A 47 9.52 3.61 12.12
N THR A 48 9.27 4.35 13.20
CA THR A 48 7.93 4.88 13.46
C THR A 48 7.49 5.74 12.28
N THR A 49 6.20 5.78 11.94
CA THR A 49 5.69 6.53 10.78
C THR A 49 6.21 7.97 10.75
N ALA A 50 6.26 8.62 11.91
CA ALA A 50 6.80 9.97 12.07
C ALA A 50 8.24 10.16 11.56
N GLN A 51 9.07 9.12 11.67
CA GLN A 51 10.49 9.11 11.33
C GLN A 51 10.77 8.50 9.95
N MET A 52 9.76 7.93 9.29
CA MET A 52 9.95 7.35 7.96
C MET A 52 10.29 8.45 6.96
N THR A 53 11.33 8.19 6.18
CA THR A 53 11.83 9.08 5.15
C THR A 53 10.97 8.95 3.91
N VAL A 54 10.49 10.08 3.41
CA VAL A 54 9.70 10.20 2.20
C VAL A 54 10.46 11.01 1.16
N GLU A 55 10.43 10.53 -0.08
CA GLU A 55 10.88 11.25 -1.25
C GLU A 55 9.68 11.58 -2.13
N ILE A 56 9.47 12.87 -2.42
CA ILE A 56 8.42 13.33 -3.34
C ILE A 56 9.07 13.82 -4.63
N SER A 57 8.56 13.32 -5.75
CA SER A 57 8.89 13.75 -7.10
C SER A 57 7.63 14.11 -7.86
N GLY A 58 7.66 15.22 -8.62
CA GLY A 58 6.60 15.53 -9.57
C GLY A 58 6.57 14.51 -10.70
N THR A 59 5.40 14.35 -11.32
CA THR A 59 5.23 13.49 -12.48
C THR A 59 5.21 14.33 -13.76
N GLY A 60 4.86 13.71 -14.91
CA GLY A 60 4.59 14.46 -16.14
C GLY A 60 3.29 15.27 -16.07
N ASP A 61 2.44 14.99 -15.07
CA ASP A 61 1.21 15.73 -14.78
C ASP A 61 1.47 16.73 -13.64
N PRO A 62 1.11 18.02 -13.80
CA PRO A 62 1.29 19.04 -12.76
C PRO A 62 0.52 18.77 -11.46
N ASP A 63 -0.55 17.98 -11.52
CA ASP A 63 -1.46 17.73 -10.41
C ASP A 63 -1.22 16.36 -9.74
N GLU A 64 -0.21 15.61 -10.22
CA GLU A 64 0.15 14.29 -9.71
C GLU A 64 1.60 14.24 -9.22
N TYR A 65 1.79 13.67 -8.03
CA TYR A 65 3.09 13.45 -7.41
C TYR A 65 3.30 11.98 -7.08
N LEU A 66 4.54 11.51 -7.20
CA LEU A 66 4.97 10.23 -6.69
C LEU A 66 5.65 10.42 -5.33
N ALA A 67 5.14 9.72 -4.31
CA ALA A 67 5.79 9.60 -3.01
C ALA A 67 6.37 8.21 -2.82
N VAL A 68 7.67 8.14 -2.49
CA VAL A 68 8.38 6.91 -2.14
C VAL A 68 8.82 6.99 -0.68
N VAL A 69 8.34 6.06 0.15
CA VAL A 69 8.64 6.01 1.59
C VAL A 69 9.53 4.81 1.89
N GLU A 70 10.64 5.05 2.60
CA GLU A 70 11.63 4.03 2.98
C GLU A 70 12.04 3.13 1.79
N SER A 71 12.18 3.74 0.61
CA SER A 71 12.60 3.09 -0.65
C SER A 71 11.70 1.95 -1.16
N SER A 72 10.53 1.73 -0.57
CA SER A 72 9.73 0.52 -0.83
C SER A 72 8.23 0.79 -0.98
N LEU A 73 7.66 1.63 -0.10
CA LEU A 73 6.25 2.00 -0.21
C LEU A 73 6.11 3.13 -1.22
N ARG A 74 5.18 2.98 -2.16
CA ARG A 74 4.98 3.91 -3.27
C ARG A 74 3.52 4.38 -3.28
N TYR A 75 3.32 5.67 -3.49
CA TYR A 75 1.99 6.29 -3.53
C TYR A 75 1.92 7.31 -4.67
N ALA A 76 0.83 7.27 -5.44
CA ALA A 76 0.41 8.38 -6.30
C ALA A 76 -0.44 9.33 -5.46
N LEU A 77 -0.13 10.61 -5.57
CA LEU A 77 -0.81 11.69 -4.86
C LEU A 77 -1.44 12.59 -5.90
N THR A 78 -2.75 12.79 -5.83
CA THR A 78 -3.49 13.62 -6.80
C THR A 78 -4.08 14.82 -6.08
N LEU A 79 -3.88 16.03 -6.61
CA LEU A 79 -4.45 17.26 -6.05
C LEU A 79 -5.97 17.34 -6.28
N ASP A 80 -6.44 16.93 -7.46
CA ASP A 80 -7.84 17.09 -7.92
C ASP A 80 -8.47 15.74 -8.33
N GLY A 81 -8.65 14.81 -7.40
CA GLY A 81 -9.21 13.49 -7.70
C GLY A 81 -10.06 12.87 -6.58
N ASP A 82 -10.87 11.86 -6.96
CA ASP A 82 -11.71 11.09 -6.04
C ASP A 82 -10.89 10.31 -4.99
N SER A 83 -9.61 10.05 -5.26
CA SER A 83 -8.66 9.42 -4.33
C SER A 83 -7.39 10.26 -4.23
N ALA A 84 -7.29 11.05 -3.15
CA ALA A 84 -6.15 11.93 -2.89
C ALA A 84 -4.82 11.14 -2.79
N VAL A 85 -4.87 9.92 -2.25
CA VAL A 85 -3.70 9.06 -2.08
C VAL A 85 -4.02 7.65 -2.56
N THR A 86 -3.32 7.21 -3.60
CA THR A 86 -3.46 5.88 -4.17
C THR A 86 -2.17 5.11 -3.95
N ARG A 87 -2.25 3.93 -3.33
CA ARG A 87 -1.07 3.08 -3.10
C ARG A 87 -0.67 2.37 -4.39
N LEU A 88 0.61 2.45 -4.75
CA LEU A 88 1.13 1.85 -5.97
C LEU A 88 1.81 0.50 -5.69
N CYS A 89 1.89 -0.31 -6.74
CA CYS A 89 2.70 -1.51 -6.78
C CYS A 89 4.16 -1.24 -6.36
N TRP A 90 4.80 -2.18 -5.67
CA TRP A 90 6.20 -2.04 -5.27
C TRP A 90 7.20 -2.22 -6.41
N THR A 91 6.78 -2.80 -7.54
CA THR A 91 7.61 -2.88 -8.74
C THR A 91 7.93 -1.47 -9.22
N LEU A 92 9.23 -1.15 -9.31
CA LEU A 92 9.69 0.14 -9.84
C LEU A 92 9.02 0.45 -11.18
N ASP A 93 8.72 1.72 -11.41
CA ASP A 93 8.05 2.23 -12.61
C ASP A 93 6.63 1.68 -12.88
N CYS A 94 6.08 0.84 -12.00
CA CYS A 94 4.69 0.43 -12.09
C CYS A 94 3.76 1.48 -11.48
N TRP A 95 2.72 1.85 -12.22
CA TRP A 95 1.66 2.76 -11.77
C TRP A 95 0.35 2.04 -11.42
N GLY A 96 0.34 0.71 -11.48
CA GLY A 96 -0.82 -0.07 -11.08
C GLY A 96 -1.05 0.04 -9.57
N GLU A 97 -2.31 0.22 -9.19
CA GLU A 97 -2.74 0.24 -7.79
C GLU A 97 -2.37 -1.08 -7.09
N SER A 98 -1.87 -0.96 -5.86
CA SER A 98 -1.54 -2.12 -5.02
C SER A 98 -2.81 -2.77 -4.50
N VAL A 99 -2.98 -4.06 -4.80
CA VAL A 99 -4.15 -4.83 -4.35
C VAL A 99 -3.78 -5.68 -3.12
N GLY A 100 -4.60 -5.60 -2.06
CA GLY A 100 -4.53 -6.48 -0.88
C GLY A 100 -4.14 -5.80 0.43
N ARG A 101 -4.31 -6.51 1.56
CA ARG A 101 -4.06 -6.04 2.95
C ARG A 101 -3.02 -6.87 3.74
N GLY A 102 -2.40 -7.90 3.15
CA GLY A 102 -1.37 -8.75 3.80
C GLY A 102 0.09 -8.52 3.37
N MET A 103 1.05 -9.05 4.12
CA MET A 103 2.51 -8.79 3.97
C MET A 103 3.18 -9.58 2.81
N LEU A 104 2.55 -10.64 2.31
CA LEU A 104 3.20 -11.62 1.42
C LEU A 104 2.96 -11.39 -0.09
N THR A 105 2.05 -10.49 -0.49
CA THR A 105 1.45 -10.53 -1.83
C THR A 105 1.03 -9.17 -2.40
N ARG A 106 1.85 -8.12 -2.47
CA ARG A 106 1.32 -6.82 -2.97
C ARG A 106 1.93 -6.20 -4.23
N PRO A 107 1.86 -6.91 -5.35
CA PRO A 107 1.86 -6.28 -6.67
C PRO A 107 0.46 -5.77 -7.10
N CYS A 108 0.40 -5.00 -8.19
CA CYS A 108 -0.84 -4.74 -8.92
C CYS A 108 -1.27 -5.97 -9.73
N HIS A 109 -2.44 -5.91 -10.38
CA HIS A 109 -2.96 -6.97 -11.26
C HIS A 109 -1.91 -7.52 -12.23
N ASP A 110 -1.09 -6.65 -12.83
CA ASP A 110 -0.11 -7.04 -13.85
C ASP A 110 1.18 -7.65 -13.26
N HIS A 111 1.42 -7.45 -11.98
CA HIS A 111 2.62 -7.92 -11.29
C HIS A 111 2.35 -9.05 -10.28
N LEU A 112 1.12 -9.60 -10.26
CA LEU A 112 0.70 -10.73 -9.41
C LEU A 112 1.66 -11.92 -9.44
N ASP A 113 2.44 -12.06 -10.51
CA ASP A 113 3.36 -13.17 -10.74
C ASP A 113 4.83 -12.88 -10.36
N ASN A 114 5.20 -11.67 -9.91
CA ASN A 114 6.59 -11.36 -9.57
C ASN A 114 6.95 -11.79 -8.13
N ILE A 115 7.84 -12.78 -8.02
CA ILE A 115 8.51 -13.12 -6.77
C ILE A 115 9.52 -12.00 -6.48
N VAL A 116 9.33 -11.25 -5.39
CA VAL A 116 10.36 -10.32 -4.89
C VAL A 116 11.58 -11.16 -4.48
N PRO A 117 12.74 -11.01 -5.12
CA PRO A 117 13.94 -11.74 -4.73
C PRO A 117 14.35 -11.32 -3.31
N GLY A 118 14.45 -12.28 -2.39
CA GLY A 118 14.98 -12.03 -1.03
C GLY A 118 14.19 -12.65 0.13
N LEU A 119 13.02 -13.25 -0.10
CA LEU A 119 12.20 -13.86 0.97
C LEU A 119 12.40 -15.37 1.16
N LEU A 120 13.21 -16.03 0.34
CA LEU A 120 13.56 -17.45 0.51
C LEU A 120 15.09 -17.61 0.52
N PRO A 121 15.71 -17.87 1.69
CA PRO A 121 17.17 -17.85 1.83
C PRO A 121 17.95 -18.87 0.99
N ASN A 122 17.31 -19.93 0.47
CA ASN A 122 18.04 -21.09 -0.06
C ASN A 122 17.45 -21.68 -1.36
N ALA A 123 16.59 -20.96 -2.10
CA ALA A 123 15.93 -21.57 -3.25
C ALA A 123 16.79 -21.59 -4.52
N ALA A 124 17.86 -20.80 -4.65
CA ALA A 124 18.46 -20.51 -5.95
C ALA A 124 19.40 -21.60 -6.51
N ASP A 125 19.91 -22.52 -5.69
CA ASP A 125 21.01 -23.41 -6.10
C ASP A 125 20.58 -24.77 -6.70
N ASP A 126 19.33 -25.21 -6.51
CA ASP A 126 18.86 -26.56 -6.91
C ASP A 126 17.66 -26.56 -7.87
N ILE A 127 17.36 -25.44 -8.55
CA ILE A 127 16.16 -25.37 -9.41
C ILE A 127 16.45 -25.85 -10.83
N ARG A 128 15.83 -26.96 -11.25
CA ARG A 128 15.89 -27.40 -12.66
C ARG A 128 15.08 -26.46 -13.56
N PRO A 129 15.38 -26.36 -14.86
CA PRO A 129 14.52 -25.65 -15.80
C PRO A 129 13.08 -26.20 -15.73
N GLY A 130 12.10 -25.35 -15.44
CA GLY A 130 10.68 -25.70 -15.23
C GLY A 130 10.20 -25.69 -13.77
N ASP A 131 11.09 -25.91 -12.81
CA ASP A 131 10.73 -25.91 -11.38
C ASP A 131 10.45 -24.49 -10.87
N ARG A 132 11.07 -23.45 -11.48
CA ARG A 132 10.75 -22.04 -11.19
C ARG A 132 9.32 -21.68 -11.59
N GLU A 133 8.88 -22.14 -12.75
CA GLU A 133 7.54 -21.88 -13.28
C GLU A 133 6.48 -22.65 -12.50
N ALA A 134 6.80 -23.89 -12.10
CA ALA A 134 5.95 -24.70 -11.23
C ALA A 134 5.81 -24.07 -9.84
N ALA A 135 6.91 -23.68 -9.20
CA ALA A 135 6.90 -23.01 -7.89
C ALA A 135 6.19 -21.65 -7.95
N ALA A 136 6.37 -20.88 -9.04
CA ALA A 136 5.64 -19.63 -9.24
C ALA A 136 4.12 -19.87 -9.38
N ARG A 137 3.71 -20.92 -10.13
CA ARG A 137 2.30 -21.30 -10.29
C ARG A 137 1.68 -21.80 -8.98
N GLU A 138 2.41 -22.60 -8.22
CA GLU A 138 1.97 -23.11 -6.92
C GLU A 138 1.85 -21.96 -5.91
N SER A 139 2.85 -21.10 -5.82
CA SER A 139 2.82 -19.88 -5.00
C SER A 139 1.64 -18.98 -5.40
N ARG A 140 1.40 -18.77 -6.69
CA ARG A 140 0.24 -18.02 -7.18
C ARG A 140 -1.06 -18.64 -6.70
N THR A 141 -1.20 -19.96 -6.82
CA THR A 141 -2.41 -20.67 -6.42
C THR A 141 -2.66 -20.53 -4.91
N MET A 142 -1.62 -20.68 -4.07
CA MET A 142 -1.74 -20.47 -2.63
C MET A 142 -2.15 -19.03 -2.29
N ARG A 143 -1.56 -18.04 -2.98
CA ARG A 143 -1.88 -16.61 -2.78
C ARG A 143 -3.31 -16.28 -3.21
N LEU A 144 -3.78 -16.79 -4.35
CA LEU A 144 -5.15 -16.62 -4.81
C LEU A 144 -6.17 -17.25 -3.84
N ASN A 145 -5.88 -18.45 -3.33
CA ASN A 145 -6.73 -19.11 -2.35
C ASN A 145 -6.81 -18.33 -1.03
N ALA A 146 -5.69 -17.75 -0.58
CA ALA A 146 -5.68 -16.89 0.61
C ALA A 146 -6.55 -15.63 0.40
N TRP A 147 -6.46 -15.00 -0.76
CA TRP A 147 -7.29 -13.84 -1.11
C TRP A 147 -8.77 -14.18 -1.20
N GLU A 148 -9.10 -15.32 -1.80
CA GLU A 148 -10.48 -15.80 -1.81
C GLU A 148 -11.02 -15.98 -0.39
N GLN A 149 -10.19 -16.54 0.51
CA GLN A 149 -10.57 -16.72 1.90
C GLN A 149 -10.74 -15.39 2.65
N GLU A 150 -9.85 -14.42 2.43
CA GLU A 150 -9.96 -13.06 2.98
C GLU A 150 -11.23 -12.37 2.50
N ALA A 151 -11.52 -12.40 1.19
CA ALA A 151 -12.70 -11.80 0.59
C ALA A 151 -13.99 -12.43 1.14
N ARG A 152 -14.03 -13.77 1.28
CA ARG A 152 -15.15 -14.48 1.90
C ARG A 152 -15.33 -14.08 3.36
N SER A 153 -14.24 -13.91 4.11
CA SER A 153 -14.30 -13.51 5.52
C SER A 153 -14.85 -12.09 5.67
N ALA A 154 -14.38 -11.15 4.85
CA ALA A 154 -14.88 -9.77 4.82
C ALA A 154 -16.37 -9.70 4.45
N LEU A 155 -16.83 -10.54 3.51
CA LEU A 155 -18.24 -10.64 3.16
C LEU A 155 -19.09 -11.10 4.37
N VAL A 156 -18.63 -12.12 5.09
CA VAL A 156 -19.32 -12.65 6.28
C VAL A 156 -19.38 -11.60 7.39
N GLU A 157 -18.29 -10.88 7.63
CA GLU A 157 -18.22 -9.79 8.61
C GLU A 157 -19.21 -8.68 8.24
N HIS A 158 -19.19 -8.22 6.99
CA HIS A 158 -20.11 -7.20 6.49
C HIS A 158 -21.59 -7.63 6.62
N GLN A 159 -21.90 -8.90 6.32
CA GLN A 159 -23.24 -9.46 6.54
C GLN A 159 -23.61 -9.55 8.03
N GLY A 160 -22.63 -9.72 8.92
CA GLY A 160 -22.80 -9.63 10.37
C GLY A 160 -23.19 -8.22 10.78
N ASP A 161 -22.45 -7.21 10.32
CA ASP A 161 -22.70 -5.80 10.62
C ASP A 161 -24.09 -5.36 10.17
N LEU A 162 -24.49 -5.73 8.94
CA LEU A 162 -25.83 -5.43 8.42
C LEU A 162 -26.93 -6.04 9.30
N ARG A 163 -26.76 -7.28 9.77
CA ARG A 163 -27.71 -7.92 10.68
C ARG A 163 -27.83 -7.18 12.02
N VAL A 164 -26.72 -6.70 12.57
CA VAL A 164 -26.73 -5.90 13.81
C VAL A 164 -27.44 -4.57 13.59
N ILE A 165 -27.14 -3.86 12.50
CA ILE A 165 -27.77 -2.57 12.18
C ILE A 165 -29.28 -2.73 12.02
N ASP A 166 -29.75 -3.75 11.30
CA ASP A 166 -31.17 -3.99 11.12
C ASP A 166 -31.86 -4.40 12.44
N GLY A 167 -31.19 -5.19 13.29
CA GLY A 167 -31.67 -5.49 14.63
C GLY A 167 -31.90 -4.23 15.47
N LEU A 168 -30.90 -3.33 15.52
CA LEU A 168 -30.99 -2.06 16.27
C LEU A 168 -32.09 -1.14 15.75
N ARG A 169 -32.32 -1.10 14.44
CA ARG A 169 -33.42 -0.33 13.83
C ARG A 169 -34.78 -0.87 14.22
N THR A 170 -34.91 -2.19 14.34
CA THR A 170 -36.18 -2.85 14.67
C THR A 170 -36.52 -2.72 16.16
N GLU A 171 -35.52 -2.71 17.04
CA GLU A 171 -35.70 -2.48 18.49
C GLU A 171 -35.98 -1.01 18.84
N SER A 172 -35.62 -0.08 17.96
CA SER A 172 -35.83 1.36 18.15
C SER A 172 -37.17 1.87 17.61
N ALA A 173 -37.98 1.00 16.98
CA ALA A 173 -39.28 1.31 16.38
C ALA A 173 -40.44 0.82 17.26
#